data_AF-A0A2N5Z3V8-F1
#
_entry.id   AF-A0A2N5Z3V8-F1
#
_cell.length_a   1.000
_cell.length_b   1.000
_cell.length_c   1.000
_cell.angle_alpha   90.00
_cell.angle_beta   90.00
_cell.angle_gamma   90.00
#
_symmetry.space_group_name_H-M   'P 1'
#
loop_
_entity.id
_entity.type
_entity.pdbx_description
1 polymer ?
#
loop_
_entity_poly.entity_id
_entity_poly.type
_entity_poly.pdbx_seq_one_letter_code
_entity_poly.pdbx_strand_id
1 'polypeptide(L)'
;MSLQDKIQQLGQLETDLFQKDFLLTWEKSQEDLEAILKVAEILKEMRDHNISPRVFDSGLAISNFRDNSTRTRFSFASASNLLGCAVQDLDEQKSQIAHGETVRETANMISFLSDFIGIRDDMYLGEGNKYMREVGEALDEGFAKGVLPSRPGIVNLQCDMDHP
;
A
#
# COMPACT_ATOMS: atom_id res chain seq x y z
N MET A 1 27.73 -11.38 -0.22
CA MET A 1 27.14 -10.89 -1.48
C MET A 1 27.05 -9.39 -1.36
N SER A 2 27.52 -8.63 -2.34
CA SER A 2 27.46 -7.17 -2.29
C SER A 2 26.02 -6.67 -2.54
N LEU A 3 25.74 -5.43 -2.16
CA LEU A 3 24.47 -4.77 -2.46
C LEU A 3 24.15 -4.79 -3.98
N GLN A 4 25.17 -4.59 -4.83
CA GLN A 4 25.02 -4.64 -6.29
C GLN A 4 24.63 -6.04 -6.78
N ASP A 5 25.24 -7.09 -6.23
CA ASP A 5 24.88 -8.47 -6.58
C ASP A 5 23.42 -8.77 -6.23
N LYS A 6 22.94 -8.31 -5.05
CA LYS A 6 21.54 -8.48 -4.64
C LYS A 6 20.58 -7.76 -5.58
N ILE A 7 20.89 -6.53 -5.98
CA ILE A 7 20.08 -5.76 -6.94
C ILE A 7 20.05 -6.47 -8.31
N GLN A 8 21.18 -7.01 -8.77
CA GLN A 8 21.24 -7.74 -10.03
C GLN A 8 20.39 -9.02 -9.98
N GLN A 9 20.42 -9.74 -8.86
CA GLN A 9 19.58 -10.92 -8.67
C GLN A 9 18.09 -10.59 -8.61
N LEU A 10 17.72 -9.45 -8.01
CA LEU A 10 16.34 -8.98 -8.02
C LEU A 10 15.86 -8.72 -9.45
N GLY A 11 16.70 -8.10 -10.28
CA GLY A 11 16.38 -7.82 -11.69
C GLY A 11 16.27 -9.05 -12.59
N GLN A 12 16.53 -10.26 -12.08
CA GLN A 12 16.36 -11.53 -12.79
C GLN A 12 15.05 -12.25 -12.46
N LEU A 13 14.32 -11.80 -11.43
CA LEU A 13 13.03 -12.39 -11.07
C LEU A 13 11.94 -11.85 -12.00
N GLU A 14 11.08 -12.74 -12.51
CA GLU A 14 9.89 -12.36 -13.25
C GLU A 14 8.77 -12.10 -12.23
N THR A 15 8.32 -10.85 -12.13
CA THR A 15 7.30 -10.45 -11.15
C THR A 15 6.12 -9.80 -11.83
N ASP A 16 4.96 -9.94 -11.21
CA ASP A 16 3.68 -9.43 -11.69
C ASP A 16 3.04 -8.55 -10.60
N LEU A 17 3.86 -7.68 -9.99
CA LEU A 17 3.51 -6.79 -8.87
C LEU A 17 3.24 -5.34 -9.27
N PHE A 18 3.74 -4.91 -10.44
CA PHE A 18 3.64 -3.51 -10.86
C PHE A 18 2.18 -3.12 -11.12
N GLN A 19 1.73 -2.01 -10.54
CA GLN A 19 0.35 -1.51 -10.59
C GLN A 19 -0.70 -2.52 -10.08
N LYS A 20 -0.33 -3.36 -9.11
CA LYS A 20 -1.26 -4.29 -8.45
C LYS A 20 -1.32 -4.07 -6.95
N ASP A 21 -2.42 -4.53 -6.37
CA ASP A 21 -2.62 -4.56 -4.93
C ASP A 21 -1.95 -5.77 -4.28
N PHE A 22 -1.46 -5.56 -3.07
CA PHE A 22 -0.99 -6.64 -2.20
C PHE A 22 -2.03 -6.89 -1.10
N LEU A 23 -3.00 -7.77 -1.39
CA LEU A 23 -4.09 -8.09 -0.47
C LEU A 23 -3.86 -9.38 0.30
N LEU A 24 -3.60 -10.50 -0.39
CA LEU A 24 -3.43 -11.81 0.21
C LEU A 24 -2.14 -12.46 -0.32
N THR A 25 -1.36 -13.09 0.55
CA THR A 25 -0.08 -13.72 0.19
C THR A 25 -0.24 -14.85 -0.84
N TRP A 26 -1.31 -15.65 -0.74
CA TRP A 26 -1.59 -16.77 -1.66
C TRP A 26 -2.15 -16.35 -3.02
N GLU A 27 -2.42 -15.06 -3.23
CA GLU A 27 -2.76 -14.49 -4.56
C GLU A 27 -1.52 -14.10 -5.35
N LYS A 28 -0.33 -14.33 -4.81
CA LYS A 28 0.95 -13.95 -5.40
C LYS A 28 1.75 -15.19 -5.76
N SER A 29 2.54 -15.08 -6.83
CA SER A 29 3.45 -16.17 -7.19
C SER A 29 4.57 -16.28 -6.16
N GLN A 30 5.24 -17.43 -6.12
CA GLN A 30 6.42 -17.59 -5.27
C GLN A 30 7.51 -16.58 -5.63
N GLU A 31 7.70 -16.29 -6.92
CA GLU A 31 8.68 -15.31 -7.40
C GLU A 31 8.35 -13.88 -6.94
N ASP A 32 7.06 -13.50 -6.92
CA ASP A 32 6.62 -12.22 -6.36
C ASP A 32 6.96 -12.10 -4.87
N LEU A 33 6.68 -13.14 -4.08
CA LEU A 33 6.97 -13.16 -2.64
C LEU A 33 8.48 -13.11 -2.39
N GLU A 34 9.27 -13.86 -3.16
CA GLU A 34 10.74 -13.81 -3.11
C GLU A 34 11.28 -12.42 -3.47
N ALA A 35 10.70 -11.76 -4.47
CA ALA A 35 11.08 -10.41 -4.85
C ALA A 35 10.82 -9.40 -3.73
N ILE A 36 9.67 -9.47 -3.04
CA ILE A 36 9.35 -8.61 -1.90
C ILE A 36 10.35 -8.79 -0.77
N LEU A 37 10.68 -10.03 -0.42
CA LEU A 37 11.67 -10.32 0.62
C LEU A 37 13.06 -9.78 0.24
N LYS A 38 13.49 -9.98 -1.02
CA LYS A 38 14.77 -9.44 -1.51
C LYS A 38 14.79 -7.90 -1.49
N VAL A 39 13.71 -7.24 -1.91
CA VAL A 39 13.59 -5.78 -1.83
C VAL A 39 13.71 -5.31 -0.38
N ALA A 40 13.02 -5.97 0.56
CA ALA A 40 13.11 -5.62 1.98
C ALA A 40 14.54 -5.77 2.54
N GLU A 41 15.26 -6.84 2.17
CA GLU A 41 16.66 -7.02 2.54
C GLU A 41 17.58 -5.94 1.97
N ILE A 42 17.39 -5.58 0.70
CA ILE A 42 18.16 -4.53 0.01
C ILE A 42 17.92 -3.18 0.69
N LEU A 43 16.66 -2.80 0.95
CA LEU A 43 16.30 -1.54 1.60
C LEU A 43 16.88 -1.43 3.01
N LYS A 44 16.86 -2.54 3.76
CA LYS A 44 17.50 -2.61 5.07
C LYS A 44 19.00 -2.38 4.97
N GLU A 45 19.68 -3.07 4.05
CA GLU A 45 21.13 -2.91 3.86
C GLU A 45 21.49 -1.49 3.38
N MET A 46 20.69 -0.87 2.51
CA MET A 46 20.87 0.53 2.12
C MET A 46 20.80 1.45 3.34
N ARG A 47 19.84 1.23 4.24
CA ARG A 47 19.71 2.01 5.47
C ARG A 47 20.90 1.82 6.41
N ASP A 48 21.39 0.59 6.57
CA ASP A 48 22.57 0.28 7.39
C ASP A 48 23.84 0.99 6.87
N HIS A 49 23.91 1.24 5.57
CA HIS A 49 24.99 1.99 4.91
C HIS A 49 24.70 3.49 4.74
N ASN A 50 23.62 4.00 5.35
CA ASN A 50 23.20 5.41 5.25
C ASN A 50 22.96 5.89 3.80
N ILE A 51 22.45 5.00 2.95
CA ILE A 51 22.03 5.28 1.57
C ILE A 51 20.52 5.53 1.57
N SER A 52 20.08 6.66 1.02
CA SER A 52 18.65 6.99 0.89
C SER A 52 18.01 6.19 -0.24
N PRO A 53 16.93 5.42 0.00
CA PRO A 53 16.15 4.76 -1.03
C PRO A 53 14.95 5.60 -1.50
N ARG A 54 14.94 6.93 -1.26
CA ARG A 54 13.83 7.81 -1.66
C ARG A 54 13.58 7.72 -3.17
N VAL A 55 12.34 7.43 -3.55
CA VAL A 55 11.90 7.33 -4.95
C VAL A 55 10.77 8.31 -5.29
N PHE A 56 10.11 8.90 -4.29
CA PHE A 56 9.10 9.93 -4.47
C PHE A 56 9.64 11.29 -4.00
N ASP A 57 9.59 12.30 -4.86
CA ASP A 57 9.93 13.69 -4.47
C ASP A 57 8.76 14.36 -3.75
N SER A 58 7.53 14.04 -4.16
CA SER A 58 6.27 14.39 -3.49
C SER A 58 5.24 13.28 -3.73
N GLY A 59 4.17 13.25 -2.94
CA GLY A 59 3.14 12.22 -3.02
C GLY A 59 2.60 11.84 -1.64
N LEU A 60 1.37 11.34 -1.60
CA LEU A 60 0.69 10.93 -0.37
C LEU A 60 0.63 9.40 -0.23
N ALA A 61 0.80 8.93 0.99
CA ALA A 61 0.46 7.58 1.42
C ALA A 61 -0.74 7.67 2.38
N ILE A 62 -1.91 7.26 1.94
CA ILE A 62 -3.12 7.34 2.74
C ILE A 62 -3.15 6.19 3.74
N SER A 63 -3.37 6.52 5.01
CA SER A 63 -3.44 5.60 6.14
C SER A 63 -4.91 5.47 6.56
N ASN A 64 -5.58 4.40 6.11
CA ASN A 64 -6.98 4.12 6.44
C ASN A 64 -7.06 3.00 7.48
N PHE A 65 -7.31 3.38 8.74
CA PHE A 65 -7.40 2.47 9.87
C PHE A 65 -8.82 2.46 10.40
N ARG A 66 -9.51 1.32 10.24
CA ARG A 66 -10.87 1.09 10.72
C ARG A 66 -10.89 0.48 12.13
N ASP A 67 -9.73 0.02 12.61
CA ASP A 67 -9.46 -0.37 14.00
C ASP A 67 -8.21 0.35 14.56
N ASN A 68 -7.89 0.11 15.83
CA ASN A 68 -6.74 0.74 16.50
C ASN A 68 -5.51 -0.19 16.52
N SER A 69 -4.40 0.25 15.92
CA SER A 69 -3.10 -0.43 16.07
C SER A 69 -1.91 0.52 15.90
N THR A 70 -1.24 0.82 17.02
CA THR A 70 -0.04 1.66 17.02
C THR A 70 1.11 1.03 16.22
N ARG A 71 1.30 -0.30 16.32
CA ARG A 71 2.42 -1.00 15.65
C ARG A 71 2.32 -0.87 14.13
N THR A 72 1.14 -1.13 13.58
CA THR A 72 0.93 -1.06 12.12
C THR A 72 0.96 0.38 11.62
N ARG A 73 0.38 1.34 12.37
CA ARG A 73 0.47 2.78 12.02
C ARG A 73 1.91 3.26 11.90
N PHE A 74 2.75 2.96 12.89
CA PHE A 74 4.16 3.34 12.85
C PHE A 74 4.94 2.61 11.76
N SER A 75 4.62 1.33 11.48
CA SER A 75 5.24 0.58 10.40
C SER A 75 4.95 1.22 9.03
N PHE A 76 3.68 1.47 8.72
CA PHE A 76 3.26 2.09 7.46
C PHE A 76 3.82 3.51 7.31
N ALA A 77 3.82 4.29 8.39
CA ALA A 77 4.41 5.63 8.36
C ALA A 77 5.92 5.62 8.13
N SER A 78 6.62 4.65 8.74
CA SER A 78 8.07 4.48 8.55
C SER A 78 8.42 4.09 7.11
N ALA A 79 7.66 3.14 6.54
CA ALA A 79 7.85 2.71 5.14
C ALA A 79 7.57 3.85 4.15
N SER A 80 6.48 4.59 4.36
CA SER A 80 6.10 5.73 3.54
C SER A 80 7.17 6.83 3.57
N ASN A 81 7.66 7.16 4.77
CA ASN A 81 8.72 8.15 4.94
C ASN A 81 10.05 7.72 4.30
N LEU A 82 10.41 6.44 4.42
CA LEU A 82 11.63 5.87 3.84
C LEU A 82 11.68 6.06 2.31
N LEU A 83 10.54 5.88 1.64
CA LEU A 83 10.42 6.02 0.17
C LEU A 83 10.12 7.46 -0.29
N GLY A 84 9.67 8.30 0.64
CA GLY A 84 9.55 9.75 0.46
C GLY A 84 8.15 10.33 0.43
N CYS A 85 7.13 9.50 0.61
CA CYS A 85 5.73 9.91 0.67
C CYS A 85 5.40 10.57 2.03
N ALA A 86 4.48 11.53 2.01
CA ALA A 86 3.87 12.06 3.22
C ALA A 86 2.65 11.22 3.62
N VAL A 87 2.57 10.83 4.89
CA VAL A 87 1.43 10.05 5.38
C VAL A 87 0.27 10.97 5.69
N GLN A 88 -0.92 10.61 5.22
CA GLN A 88 -2.16 11.29 5.60
C GLN A 88 -3.14 10.27 6.16
N ASP A 89 -3.52 10.44 7.43
CA ASP A 89 -4.52 9.58 8.06
C ASP A 89 -5.93 9.95 7.58
N LEU A 90 -6.68 8.93 7.15
CA LEU A 90 -8.12 9.04 6.93
C LEU A 90 -8.83 8.68 8.23
N ASP A 91 -9.45 9.67 8.86
CA ASP A 91 -10.29 9.47 10.03
C ASP A 91 -11.75 9.27 9.59
N GLU A 92 -12.19 8.02 9.46
CA GLU A 92 -13.55 7.71 9.01
C GLU A 92 -14.63 8.28 9.95
N GLN A 93 -14.35 8.40 11.26
CA GLN A 93 -15.31 8.95 12.23
C GLN A 93 -15.52 10.45 12.02
N LYS A 94 -14.50 11.16 11.52
CA LYS A 94 -14.58 12.57 11.14
C LYS A 94 -14.90 12.78 9.66
N SER A 95 -14.93 11.71 8.87
CA SER A 95 -15.18 11.75 7.44
C SER A 95 -16.67 11.84 7.13
N GLN A 96 -16.98 12.32 5.92
CA GLN A 96 -18.34 12.31 5.34
C GLN A 96 -18.84 10.88 5.04
N ILE A 97 -18.00 9.84 5.21
CA ILE A 97 -18.45 8.44 5.25
C ILE A 97 -19.56 8.25 6.29
N ALA A 98 -19.44 8.87 7.47
CA ALA A 98 -20.50 8.85 8.49
C ALA A 98 -21.78 9.59 8.06
N HIS A 99 -21.71 10.39 7.00
CA HIS A 99 -22.81 11.14 6.39
C HIS A 99 -23.35 10.48 5.10
N GLY A 100 -22.89 9.26 4.78
CA GLY A 100 -23.43 8.45 3.68
C GLY A 100 -22.64 8.50 2.37
N GLU A 101 -21.42 9.04 2.36
CA GLU A 101 -20.52 8.88 1.21
C GLU A 101 -20.24 7.40 0.95
N THR A 102 -20.27 7.02 -0.32
CA THR A 102 -19.95 5.67 -0.76
C THR A 102 -18.44 5.43 -0.71
N VAL A 103 -18.04 4.16 -0.59
CA VAL A 103 -16.61 3.75 -0.67
C VAL A 103 -15.98 4.28 -1.95
N ARG A 104 -16.72 4.21 -3.07
CA ARG A 104 -16.29 4.71 -4.38
C ARG A 104 -15.96 6.21 -4.37
N GLU A 105 -16.81 7.03 -3.76
CA GLU A 105 -16.60 8.48 -3.68
C GLU A 105 -15.40 8.83 -2.80
N THR A 106 -15.31 8.20 -1.62
CA THR A 106 -14.18 8.40 -0.71
C THR A 106 -12.87 7.99 -1.35
N ALA A 107 -12.81 6.80 -1.96
CA ALA A 107 -11.62 6.26 -2.60
C ALA A 107 -11.09 7.19 -3.70
N ASN A 108 -11.96 7.77 -4.53
CA ASN A 108 -11.53 8.72 -5.55
C ASN A 108 -11.07 10.06 -4.94
N MET A 109 -11.80 10.58 -3.95
CA MET A 109 -11.52 11.88 -3.33
C MET A 109 -10.13 11.92 -2.67
N ILE A 110 -9.74 10.86 -1.96
CA ILE A 110 -8.45 10.79 -1.25
C ILE A 110 -7.25 10.47 -2.17
N SER A 111 -7.46 10.25 -3.47
CA SER A 111 -6.46 9.62 -4.34
C SER A 111 -5.81 10.53 -5.38
N PHE A 112 -6.22 11.80 -5.51
CA PHE A 112 -5.70 12.68 -6.56
C PHE A 112 -4.18 12.87 -6.54
N LEU A 113 -3.56 12.81 -5.36
CA LEU A 113 -2.12 12.99 -5.15
C LEU A 113 -1.51 11.81 -4.35
N SER A 114 -2.20 10.68 -4.31
CA SER A 114 -1.80 9.52 -3.52
C SER A 114 -1.14 8.47 -4.40
N ASP A 115 -0.03 7.93 -3.93
CA ASP A 115 0.66 6.81 -4.59
C ASP A 115 0.26 5.47 -3.97
N PHE A 116 -0.07 5.48 -2.67
CA PHE A 116 -0.42 4.29 -1.91
C PHE A 116 -1.57 4.53 -0.94
N ILE A 117 -2.35 3.49 -0.71
CA ILE A 117 -3.38 3.44 0.34
C ILE A 117 -3.12 2.19 1.19
N GLY A 118 -2.74 2.38 2.45
CA GLY A 118 -2.68 1.34 3.45
C GLY A 118 -4.02 1.20 4.14
N ILE A 119 -4.63 0.00 4.11
CA ILE A 119 -5.95 -0.25 4.70
C ILE A 119 -5.84 -1.30 5.78
N ARG A 120 -6.41 -1.02 6.94
CA ARG A 120 -6.55 -1.98 8.05
C ARG A 120 -8.00 -2.12 8.46
N ASP A 121 -8.55 -3.33 8.34
CA ASP A 121 -9.91 -3.67 8.75
C ASP A 121 -10.02 -5.16 9.11
N ASP A 122 -9.88 -5.48 10.40
CA ASP A 122 -10.02 -6.83 10.95
C ASP A 122 -11.14 -6.89 12.01
N MET A 123 -12.09 -5.96 11.95
CA MET A 123 -13.16 -5.90 12.96
C MET A 123 -14.23 -6.96 12.75
N TYR A 124 -14.52 -7.30 11.48
CA TYR A 124 -15.62 -8.17 11.11
C TYR A 124 -15.20 -9.18 10.05
N LEU A 125 -15.48 -10.45 10.32
CA LEU A 125 -15.24 -11.56 9.39
C LEU A 125 -16.03 -11.35 8.09
N GLY A 126 -15.34 -11.40 6.96
CA GLY A 126 -15.89 -11.26 5.61
C GLY A 126 -15.96 -9.84 5.06
N GLU A 127 -15.63 -8.81 5.86
CA GLU A 127 -15.82 -7.41 5.43
C GLU A 127 -14.51 -6.69 5.07
N GLY A 128 -13.40 -6.97 5.75
CA GLY A 128 -12.14 -6.25 5.55
C GLY A 128 -11.54 -6.45 4.16
N ASN A 129 -11.36 -7.70 3.73
CA ASN A 129 -10.85 -8.00 2.39
C ASN A 129 -11.79 -7.49 1.29
N LYS A 130 -13.11 -7.61 1.51
CA LYS A 130 -14.14 -7.14 0.58
C LYS A 130 -14.09 -5.63 0.41
N TYR A 131 -13.96 -4.88 1.50
CA TYR A 131 -13.80 -3.43 1.48
C TYR A 131 -12.57 -3.01 0.68
N MET A 132 -11.42 -3.67 0.88
CA MET A 132 -10.20 -3.38 0.12
C MET A 132 -10.38 -3.59 -1.40
N ARG A 133 -11.14 -4.63 -1.80
CA ARG A 133 -11.46 -4.87 -3.21
C ARG A 133 -12.40 -3.81 -3.78
N GLU A 134 -13.41 -3.38 -3.03
CA GLU A 134 -14.32 -2.30 -3.45
C GLU A 134 -13.54 -0.97 -3.64
N VAL A 135 -12.59 -0.68 -2.74
CA VAL A 135 -11.67 0.45 -2.92
C VAL A 135 -10.84 0.26 -4.21
N GLY A 136 -10.27 -0.92 -4.43
CA GLY A 136 -9.50 -1.24 -5.65
C GLY A 136 -10.29 -1.01 -6.94
N GLU A 137 -11.51 -1.54 -7.01
CA GLU A 137 -12.41 -1.34 -8.16
C GLU A 137 -12.72 0.15 -8.39
N ALA A 138 -12.92 0.92 -7.32
CA ALA A 138 -13.16 2.36 -7.42
C ALA A 138 -11.94 3.15 -7.93
N LEU A 139 -10.72 2.74 -7.55
CA LEU A 139 -9.47 3.33 -8.05
C LEU A 139 -9.25 2.99 -9.52
N ASP A 140 -9.52 1.75 -9.91
CA ASP A 140 -9.41 1.30 -11.30
C ASP A 140 -10.40 2.07 -12.19
N GLU A 141 -11.65 2.23 -11.76
CA GLU A 141 -12.65 3.04 -12.44
C GLU A 141 -12.20 4.51 -12.56
N GLY A 142 -11.71 5.10 -11.47
CA GLY A 142 -11.25 6.49 -11.42
C GLY A 142 -10.11 6.77 -12.37
N PHE A 143 -9.12 5.87 -12.41
CA PHE A 143 -7.98 5.97 -13.32
C PHE A 143 -8.41 5.74 -14.78
N ALA A 144 -9.22 4.70 -15.06
CA ALA A 144 -9.68 4.40 -16.42
C ALA A 144 -10.52 5.55 -17.03
N LYS A 145 -11.25 6.30 -16.20
CA LYS A 145 -12.03 7.47 -16.62
C LYS A 145 -11.22 8.78 -16.67
N GLY A 146 -9.94 8.75 -16.33
CA GLY A 146 -9.08 9.94 -16.29
C GLY A 146 -9.42 10.92 -15.15
N VAL A 147 -10.14 10.46 -14.12
CA VAL A 147 -10.39 11.25 -12.90
C VAL A 147 -9.12 11.30 -12.06
N LEU A 148 -8.45 10.16 -11.91
CA LEU A 148 -7.19 10.04 -11.19
C LEU A 148 -6.01 10.11 -12.18
N PRO A 149 -4.96 10.88 -11.88
CA PRO A 149 -3.78 10.97 -12.75
C PRO A 149 -2.90 9.70 -12.69
N SER A 150 -3.01 8.95 -11.60
CA SER A 150 -2.36 7.66 -11.35
C SER A 150 -3.32 6.74 -10.63
N ARG A 151 -3.05 5.43 -10.66
CA ARG A 151 -3.78 4.41 -9.91
C ARG A 151 -2.98 4.07 -8.65
N PRO A 152 -3.41 4.50 -7.44
CA PRO A 152 -2.68 4.20 -6.21
C PRO A 152 -2.64 2.69 -5.93
N GLY A 153 -1.54 2.19 -5.37
CA GLY A 153 -1.45 0.79 -4.91
C GLY A 153 -2.11 0.60 -3.53
N ILE A 154 -2.86 -0.48 -3.34
CA ILE A 154 -3.40 -0.86 -2.03
C ILE A 154 -2.47 -1.84 -1.33
N VAL A 155 -2.16 -1.53 -0.08
CA VAL A 155 -1.42 -2.41 0.83
C VAL A 155 -2.39 -2.85 1.94
N ASN A 156 -2.69 -4.14 2.01
CA ASN A 156 -3.41 -4.70 3.14
C ASN A 156 -2.51 -4.64 4.39
N LEU A 157 -2.87 -3.78 5.34
CA LEU A 157 -2.15 -3.61 6.60
C LEU A 157 -2.61 -4.59 7.69
N GLN A 158 -3.76 -5.23 7.50
CA GLN A 158 -4.34 -6.39 8.18
C GLN A 158 -5.83 -6.46 7.81
N CYS A 159 -6.32 -7.63 7.39
CA CYS A 159 -7.74 -7.88 7.18
C CYS A 159 -8.18 -9.16 7.89
N ASP A 160 -9.48 -9.46 7.80
CA ASP A 160 -10.11 -10.65 8.37
C ASP A 160 -9.64 -11.99 7.77
N MET A 161 -8.98 -11.95 6.61
CA MET A 161 -8.49 -13.14 5.91
C MET A 161 -6.99 -13.37 6.07
N ASP A 162 -6.19 -12.31 5.96
CA ASP A 162 -4.72 -12.37 5.97
C ASP A 162 -4.13 -11.12 6.59
N HIS A 163 -2.94 -11.30 7.18
CA HIS A 163 -2.06 -10.22 7.59
C HIS A 163 -0.73 -10.38 6.82
N PRO A 164 -0.73 -10.00 5.52
CA PRO A 164 0.46 -10.09 4.68
C PRO A 164 1.61 -9.21 5.17
#